data_AF-A0AAD6LBH9-F1
#
_entry.id   AF-A0AAD6LBH9-F1
#
_cell.length_a   1.000
_cell.length_b   1.000
_cell.length_c   1.000
_cell.angle_alpha   90.00
_cell.angle_beta   90.00
_cell.angle_gamma   90.00
#
_symmetry.space_group_name_H-M   'P 1'
#
loop_
_entity.id
_entity.type
_entity.pdbx_description
1 polymer ?
#
loop_
_entity_poly.entity_id
_entity_poly.type
_entity_poly.pdbx_seq_one_letter_code
_entity_poly.pdbx_strand_id
1 'polypeptide(L)'
;MKVPSNGFLPNSAEGERKSINSELWHACAGPLVSLPPVGSLVVYFPQGHSEQVAASMQKETDFVPSYPNLTSKLICMLHNVTLHVRKPPLFCTDV
;
A
#
# COMPACT_ATOMS: atom_id res chain seq x y z
N MET A 1 35.62 -13.62 -27.88
CA MET A 1 36.19 -13.83 -26.53
C MET A 1 36.88 -12.54 -26.07
N LYS A 2 36.34 -11.87 -25.04
CA LYS A 2 37.08 -11.02 -24.09
C LYS A 2 36.17 -10.80 -22.87
N VAL A 3 36.65 -11.17 -21.70
CA VAL A 3 35.96 -11.10 -20.38
C VAL A 3 36.45 -9.83 -19.63
N PRO A 4 36.01 -9.56 -18.39
CA PRO A 4 35.04 -8.54 -17.96
C PRO A 4 35.72 -7.35 -17.25
N SER A 5 34.94 -6.39 -16.71
CA SER A 5 35.38 -5.62 -15.53
C SER A 5 34.20 -5.07 -14.74
N ASN A 6 34.13 -5.52 -13.49
CA ASN A 6 33.29 -5.00 -12.42
C ASN A 6 33.54 -3.50 -12.22
N GLY A 7 32.45 -2.73 -12.13
CA GLY A 7 32.43 -1.39 -11.57
C GLY A 7 31.34 -1.30 -10.52
N PHE A 8 31.53 -1.99 -9.40
CA PHE A 8 30.78 -1.72 -8.17
C PHE A 8 31.44 -0.52 -7.49
N LEU A 9 30.68 0.50 -7.11
CA LEU A 9 30.88 1.49 -6.02
C LEU A 9 30.04 2.76 -6.32
N PRO A 10 29.66 3.59 -5.33
CA PRO A 10 29.41 3.32 -3.92
C PRO A 10 27.94 3.59 -3.55
N ASN A 11 27.50 2.90 -2.51
CA ASN A 11 26.24 3.11 -1.81
C ASN A 11 26.21 4.54 -1.24
N SER A 12 25.41 5.44 -1.80
CA SER A 12 25.15 6.74 -1.18
C SER A 12 24.14 6.54 -0.05
N ALA A 13 24.66 6.42 1.16
CA ALA A 13 23.88 6.40 2.38
C ALA A 13 23.44 7.82 2.74
N GLU A 14 22.41 8.33 2.04
CA GLU A 14 21.69 9.53 2.43
C GLU A 14 20.22 9.31 2.19
N GLY A 15 19.47 8.90 3.23
CA GLY A 15 18.02 9.13 3.36
C GLY A 15 17.14 9.06 2.10
N GLU A 16 17.50 8.24 1.10
CA GLU A 16 16.76 8.15 -0.14
C GLU A 16 15.40 7.57 0.24
N ARG A 17 14.34 8.33 -0.04
CA ARG A 17 13.00 7.76 -0.13
C ARG A 17 13.07 6.72 -1.24
N LYS A 18 13.47 5.49 -0.89
CA LYS A 18 13.61 4.37 -1.83
C LYS A 18 12.28 4.24 -2.52
N SER A 19 12.21 4.68 -3.77
CA SER A 19 10.97 4.60 -4.54
C SER A 19 10.66 3.12 -4.70
N ILE A 20 9.50 2.68 -4.24
CA ILE A 20 9.08 1.29 -4.38
C ILE A 20 8.83 1.03 -5.87
N ASN A 21 9.42 -0.05 -6.39
CA ASN A 21 9.14 -0.50 -7.76
C ASN A 21 7.66 -0.92 -7.84
N SER A 22 6.91 -0.25 -8.73
CA SER A 22 5.46 -0.45 -8.85
C SER A 22 5.10 -1.86 -9.33
N GLU A 23 5.84 -2.41 -10.29
CA GLU A 23 5.56 -3.75 -10.83
C GLU A 23 5.75 -4.82 -9.76
N LEU A 24 6.84 -4.73 -8.99
CA LEU A 24 7.10 -5.63 -7.88
C LEU A 24 6.02 -5.51 -6.80
N TRP A 25 5.60 -4.28 -6.48
CA TRP A 25 4.53 -4.06 -5.50
C TRP A 25 3.21 -4.72 -5.95
N HIS A 26 2.82 -4.58 -7.22
CA HIS A 26 1.62 -5.21 -7.77
C HIS A 26 1.75 -6.74 -7.81
N ALA A 27 2.92 -7.26 -8.17
CA ALA A 27 3.19 -8.70 -8.13
C ALA A 27 3.03 -9.28 -6.71
N CYS A 28 3.43 -8.53 -5.67
CA CYS A 28 3.23 -8.93 -4.28
C CYS A 28 1.80 -8.71 -3.76
N ALA A 29 1.10 -7.67 -4.20
CA ALA A 29 -0.26 -7.35 -3.76
C ALA A 29 -1.28 -8.39 -4.23
N GLY A 30 -1.01 -9.06 -5.35
CA GLY A 30 -1.80 -10.14 -5.91
C GLY A 30 -2.63 -9.73 -7.13
N PRO A 31 -3.06 -10.70 -7.96
CA PRO A 31 -3.63 -10.44 -9.28
C PRO A 31 -5.00 -9.73 -9.27
N LEU A 32 -5.67 -9.69 -8.11
CA LEU A 32 -6.96 -9.02 -7.95
C LEU A 32 -6.82 -7.56 -7.50
N VAL A 33 -5.61 -7.10 -7.19
CA VAL A 33 -5.37 -5.73 -6.75
C VAL A 33 -5.22 -4.81 -7.96
N SER A 34 -6.05 -3.78 -8.00
CA SER A 34 -5.93 -2.66 -8.93
C SER A 34 -6.04 -1.35 -8.17
N LEU A 35 -5.25 -0.36 -8.57
CA LEU A 35 -5.28 0.98 -7.98
C LEU A 35 -5.90 1.96 -8.98
N PRO A 36 -6.79 2.86 -8.53
CA PRO A 36 -7.36 3.88 -9.40
C PRO A 36 -6.28 4.87 -9.88
N PRO A 37 -6.40 5.42 -11.11
CA PRO A 37 -5.46 6.42 -11.60
C PRO A 37 -5.51 7.71 -10.79
N VAL A 38 -4.36 8.36 -10.57
CA VAL A 38 -4.31 9.70 -9.97
C VAL A 38 -5.06 10.69 -10.86
N GLY A 39 -5.85 11.57 -10.25
CA GLY A 39 -6.75 12.52 -10.90
C GLY A 39 -8.12 11.96 -11.28
N SER A 40 -8.37 10.66 -11.11
CA SER A 40 -9.67 10.05 -11.39
C SER A 40 -10.71 10.33 -10.30
N LEU A 41 -11.99 10.30 -10.68
CA LEU A 41 -13.11 10.29 -9.73
C LEU A 41 -13.31 8.88 -9.18
N VAL A 42 -13.38 8.76 -7.87
CA VAL A 42 -13.60 7.50 -7.15
C VAL A 42 -14.77 7.63 -6.19
N VAL A 43 -15.39 6.51 -5.84
CA VAL A 43 -16.40 6.45 -4.78
C VAL A 43 -15.76 5.81 -3.55
N TYR A 44 -15.65 6.57 -2.48
CA TYR A 44 -15.22 6.08 -1.17
C TYR A 44 -16.42 5.56 -0.39
N PHE A 45 -16.30 4.34 0.14
CA PHE A 45 -17.30 3.67 0.96
C PHE A 45 -16.79 3.58 2.41
N PRO A 46 -17.30 4.40 3.34
CA PRO A 46 -16.89 4.35 4.75
C PRO A 46 -17.07 2.95 5.37
N GLN A 47 -18.11 2.22 4.97
CA GLN A 47 -18.36 0.86 5.47
C GLN A 47 -17.22 -0.11 5.13
N GLY A 48 -16.79 -0.16 3.86
CA GLY A 48 -15.69 -1.04 3.43
C GLY A 48 -14.36 -0.69 4.11
N HIS A 49 -14.15 0.58 4.45
CA HIS A 49 -12.99 0.99 5.24
C HIS A 49 -13.04 0.42 6.67
N SER A 50 -14.21 0.51 7.34
CA SER A 50 -14.40 -0.10 8.66
C SER A 50 -14.17 -1.61 8.65
N GLU A 51 -14.68 -2.31 7.62
CA GLU A 51 -14.46 -3.75 7.42
C GLU A 51 -12.96 -4.08 7.27
N GLN A 52 -12.21 -3.28 6.49
CA GLN A 52 -10.77 -3.46 6.32
C GLN A 52 -9.99 -3.23 7.62
N VAL A 53 -10.37 -2.22 8.41
CA VAL A 53 -9.74 -1.94 9.73
C VAL A 53 -10.01 -3.10 10.69
N ALA A 54 -11.26 -3.57 10.77
CA ALA A 54 -11.64 -4.69 11.61
C ALA A 54 -10.86 -5.97 11.26
N ALA A 55 -10.75 -6.29 9.97
CA ALA A 55 -9.96 -7.41 9.48
C ALA A 55 -8.47 -7.29 9.85
N SER A 56 -7.89 -6.09 9.75
CA SER A 56 -6.49 -5.84 10.15
C SER A 56 -6.24 -5.97 11.65
N MET A 57 -7.25 -5.73 12.48
CA MET A 57 -7.16 -5.83 13.94
C MET A 57 -7.57 -7.22 14.47
N GLN A 58 -7.96 -8.16 13.59
CA GLN A 58 -8.51 -9.47 13.96
C GLN A 58 -9.65 -9.34 14.97
N LYS A 59 -10.52 -8.35 14.78
CA LYS A 59 -11.66 -8.07 15.65
C LYS A 59 -12.94 -8.06 14.83
N GLU A 60 -14.00 -8.68 15.35
CA GLU A 60 -15.32 -8.59 14.74
C GLU A 60 -15.90 -7.17 14.86
N THR A 61 -16.56 -6.73 13.79
CA THR A 61 -17.21 -5.43 13.70
C THR A 61 -18.69 -5.59 14.07
N ASP A 62 -18.96 -5.89 15.34
CA ASP A 62 -20.34 -6.05 15.84
C ASP A 62 -21.11 -4.71 15.92
N PHE A 63 -20.38 -3.59 15.95
CA PHE A 63 -20.95 -2.25 16.08
C PHE A 63 -20.21 -1.24 15.20
N VAL A 64 -20.86 -0.80 14.12
CA VAL A 64 -20.43 0.36 13.35
C VAL A 64 -21.09 1.60 13.97
N PRO A 65 -20.33 2.58 14.47
CA PRO A 65 -20.91 3.82 14.99
C PRO A 65 -21.74 4.52 13.92
N SER A 66 -22.93 4.99 14.29
CA SER A 66 -23.77 5.76 13.37
C SER A 66 -23.26 7.20 13.27
N TYR A 67 -22.94 7.62 12.06
CA TYR A 67 -22.54 8.98 11.74
C TYR A 67 -23.65 9.63 10.90
N PRO A 68 -24.62 10.32 11.52
CA PRO A 68 -25.83 10.77 10.82
C PRO A 68 -25.58 11.75 9.67
N ASN A 69 -24.46 12.48 9.71
CA ASN A 69 -24.06 13.41 8.64
C ASN A 69 -23.12 12.78 7.60
N LEU A 70 -22.79 11.50 7.73
CA LEU A 70 -21.89 10.82 6.82
C LEU A 70 -22.68 9.98 5.83
N THR A 71 -22.54 10.31 4.55
CA THR A 71 -23.16 9.53 3.48
C THR A 71 -22.42 8.21 3.31
N SER A 72 -23.14 7.13 2.96
CA SER A 72 -22.55 5.80 2.71
C SER A 72 -21.65 5.73 1.47
N LYS A 73 -21.66 6.77 0.64
CA LYS A 73 -20.86 6.92 -0.59
C LYS A 73 -20.40 8.37 -0.69
N LEU A 74 -19.10 8.57 -0.84
CA LEU A 74 -18.51 9.88 -1.07
C LEU A 74 -17.82 9.88 -2.43
N ILE A 75 -18.13 10.85 -3.29
CA ILE A 75 -17.45 11.03 -4.57
C ILE A 75 -16.24 11.95 -4.33
N CYS A 76 -15.05 11.44 -4.64
CA CYS A 76 -13.80 12.15 -4.39
C CYS A 76 -12.90 12.12 -5.64
N MET A 77 -12.05 13.13 -5.79
CA MET A 77 -10.94 13.09 -6.74
C MET A 77 -9.71 12.49 -6.07
N LEU A 78 -9.08 11.50 -6.71
CA LEU A 78 -7.88 10.87 -6.18
C LEU A 78 -6.65 11.75 -6.40
N HIS A 79 -6.17 12.41 -5.36
CA HIS A 79 -5.05 13.34 -5.49
C HIS A 79 -3.67 12.67 -5.63
N ASN A 80 -3.44 11.57 -4.93
CA ASN A 80 -2.14 10.90 -4.93
C ASN A 80 -2.28 9.43 -4.52
N VAL A 81 -1.35 8.60 -4.98
CA VAL A 81 -1.17 7.21 -4.56
C VAL A 81 0.30 7.00 -4.22
N THR A 82 0.59 6.41 -3.07
CA THR A 82 1.96 6.10 -2.67
C THR A 82 2.02 4.67 -2.16
N LEU A 83 2.90 3.89 -2.76
CA LEU A 83 3.08 2.48 -2.45
C LEU A 83 3.99 2.35 -1.23
N HIS A 84 3.65 1.44 -0.33
CA HIS A 84 4.40 1.15 0.88
C HIS A 84 4.53 -0.36 1.07
N VAL A 85 5.64 -0.79 1.67
CA VAL A 85 5.84 -2.15 2.14
C VAL A 85 6.20 -2.07 3.61
N ARG A 86 5.47 -2.80 4.45
CA ARG A 86 5.80 -2.92 5.87
C ARG A 86 6.97 -3.90 5.99
N LYS A 87 8.08 -3.47 6.60
CA LYS A 87 9.09 -4.44 7.04
C LYS A 87 8.47 -5.30 8.13
N PRO A 88 8.54 -6.64 8.05
CA PRO A 88 8.15 -7.47 9.17
C PRO A 88 9.00 -7.06 10.39
N PRO A 89 8.45 -7.13 11.61
CA PRO A 89 9.30 -7.07 12.79
C PRO A 89 10.36 -8.18 12.65
N LEU A 90 11.60 -7.89 13.04
CA LEU A 90 12.82 -8.69 12.84
C LEU A 90 12.78 -10.15 13.37
N PHE A 91 11.62 -10.67 13.78
CA PHE A 91 11.43 -12.01 14.32
C PHE A 91 11.28 -13.12 13.26
N CYS A 92 11.36 -12.82 11.96
CA CYS A 92 11.31 -13.85 10.90
C CYS A 92 12.66 -14.16 10.24
N THR A 93 13.80 -13.67 10.77
CA THR A 93 15.14 -13.99 10.23
C THR A 93 15.93 -15.02 11.04
N ASP A 94 15.38 -15.60 12.10
CA ASP A 94 16.03 -16.63 12.93
C ASP A 94 15.27 -17.97 12.93
N VAL A 95 15.09 -18.57 11.75
CA VAL A 95 14.87 -20.03 11.59
C VAL A 95 15.81 -20.56 10.52
#